data_AF-A0A087LQS5-F1
#
_entry.id   AF-A0A087LQS5-F1
#
_cell.length_a   1.000
_cell.length_b   1.000
_cell.length_c   1.000
_cell.angle_alpha   90.00
_cell.angle_beta   90.00
_cell.angle_gamma   90.00
#
_symmetry.space_group_name_H-M   'P 1'
#
loop_
_entity.id
_entity.type
_entity.pdbx_description
1 polymer ?
#
loop_
_entity_poly.entity_id
_entity_poly.type
_entity_poly.pdbx_seq_one_letter_code
_entity_poly.pdbx_strand_id
1 'polypeptide(L)'
;MIRNLVIAAALLTPFAAQAQELPTAPYLPLALATQAADAALQACVAEGHNVSVAIVARDGATKVLLKADNSGPHTGSSAEGKAFTSAAMGRDTAGLAEFISTAPANAGLRDMDARM
;
A
#
# COMPACT_ATOMS: atom_id res chain seq x y z
N MET A 1 -39.45 19.19 -62.91
CA MET A 1 -38.06 18.69 -62.70
C MET A 1 -37.44 19.34 -61.47
N ILE A 2 -38.07 19.20 -60.29
CA ILE A 2 -37.56 19.75 -59.02
C ILE A 2 -37.82 18.68 -57.95
N ARG A 3 -36.88 17.76 -57.81
CA ARG A 3 -36.82 16.75 -56.75
C ARG A 3 -35.34 16.40 -56.66
N ASN A 4 -34.76 16.39 -55.47
CA ASN A 4 -33.37 16.02 -55.13
C ASN A 4 -32.43 17.18 -54.74
N LEU A 5 -32.87 18.06 -53.84
CA LEU A 5 -31.95 18.96 -53.10
C LEU A 5 -32.27 18.93 -51.60
N VAL A 6 -32.33 17.74 -51.03
CA VAL A 6 -32.24 17.51 -49.58
C VAL A 6 -31.40 16.24 -49.44
N ILE A 7 -30.55 16.17 -48.41
CA ILE A 7 -29.62 15.09 -48.07
C ILE A 7 -28.18 15.34 -48.56
N ALA A 8 -27.50 16.32 -47.94
CA ALA A 8 -26.04 16.34 -47.86
C ALA A 8 -25.56 17.19 -46.66
N ALA A 9 -25.97 16.84 -45.43
CA ALA A 9 -25.50 17.56 -44.24
C ALA A 9 -25.41 16.72 -42.95
N ALA A 10 -25.30 15.38 -43.04
CA ALA A 10 -25.45 14.50 -41.87
C ALA A 10 -24.18 13.73 -41.43
N LEU A 11 -22.96 14.21 -41.73
CA LEU A 11 -21.72 13.43 -41.44
C LEU A 11 -20.67 14.15 -40.58
N LEU A 12 -21.04 15.19 -39.84
CA LEU A 12 -20.15 15.87 -38.88
C LEU A 12 -20.63 15.72 -37.43
N THR A 13 -21.02 14.51 -37.02
CA THR A 13 -21.14 14.21 -35.59
C THR A 13 -19.74 13.93 -35.03
N PRO A 14 -19.17 14.79 -34.16
CA PRO A 14 -17.92 14.48 -33.51
C PRO A 14 -18.13 13.21 -32.68
N PHE A 15 -17.37 12.15 -32.99
CA PHE A 15 -17.26 11.00 -32.12
C PHE A 15 -16.63 11.50 -30.80
N ALA A 16 -17.44 11.62 -29.75
CA ALA A 16 -16.92 11.81 -28.42
C ALA A 16 -16.10 10.55 -28.07
N ALA A 17 -14.78 10.69 -28.03
CA ALA A 17 -13.91 9.64 -27.51
C ALA A 17 -14.31 9.40 -26.05
N GLN A 18 -14.98 8.28 -25.79
CA GLN A 18 -15.25 7.87 -24.42
C GLN A 18 -13.94 7.39 -23.82
N ALA A 19 -13.44 8.11 -22.82
CA ALA A 19 -12.26 7.70 -22.09
C ALA A 19 -12.57 6.39 -21.38
N GLN A 20 -11.74 5.36 -21.60
CA GLN A 20 -11.85 4.12 -20.87
C GLN A 20 -11.60 4.39 -19.39
N GLU A 21 -12.53 3.99 -18.53
CA GLU A 21 -12.32 4.08 -17.08
C GLU A 21 -11.12 3.21 -16.67
N LEU A 22 -10.24 3.78 -15.86
CA LEU A 22 -9.06 3.09 -15.35
C LEU A 22 -9.47 2.09 -14.26
N PRO A 23 -8.73 0.98 -14.11
CA PRO A 23 -8.91 0.08 -12.99
C PRO A 23 -8.80 0.82 -11.65
N THR A 24 -9.75 0.58 -10.75
CA THR A 24 -9.76 1.12 -9.39
C THR A 24 -9.40 0.04 -8.37
N ALA A 25 -8.69 0.40 -7.31
CA ALA A 25 -8.42 -0.48 -6.19
C ALA A 25 -8.78 0.20 -4.86
N PRO A 26 -9.27 -0.54 -3.85
CA PRO A 26 -9.40 -0.03 -2.50
C PRO A 26 -8.04 0.42 -1.97
N TYR A 27 -8.04 1.52 -1.23
CA TYR A 27 -6.84 2.03 -0.55
C TYR A 27 -7.17 2.36 0.91
N LEU A 28 -6.15 2.32 1.76
CA LEU A 28 -6.26 2.73 3.15
C LEU A 28 -6.18 4.27 3.24
N PRO A 29 -7.22 5.01 3.66
CA PRO A 29 -7.13 6.46 3.82
C PRO A 29 -6.16 6.87 4.93
N LEU A 30 -5.57 8.06 4.83
CA LEU A 30 -4.58 8.52 5.83
C LEU A 30 -5.16 8.59 7.24
N ALA A 31 -6.38 9.13 7.40
CA ALA A 31 -7.04 9.23 8.70
C ALA A 31 -7.18 7.86 9.38
N LEU A 32 -7.56 6.82 8.62
CA LEU A 32 -7.69 5.47 9.15
C LEU A 32 -6.33 4.84 9.46
N ALA A 33 -5.31 5.11 8.64
CA ALA A 33 -3.93 4.68 8.92
C ALA A 33 -3.39 5.30 10.21
N THR A 34 -3.63 6.59 10.45
CA THR A 34 -3.23 7.29 11.67
C THR A 34 -3.94 6.71 12.90
N GLN A 35 -5.26 6.48 12.81
CA GLN A 35 -6.03 5.86 13.88
C GLN A 35 -5.50 4.46 14.22
N ALA A 36 -5.21 3.63 13.21
CA ALA A 36 -4.66 2.30 13.42
C ALA A 36 -3.27 2.33 14.06
N ALA A 37 -2.39 3.22 13.60
CA ALA A 37 -1.05 3.38 14.15
C ALA A 37 -1.07 3.82 15.62
N ASP A 38 -1.92 4.80 15.94
CA ASP A 38 -2.08 5.28 17.32
C ASP A 38 -2.63 4.18 18.22
N ALA A 39 -3.68 3.46 17.80
CA ALA A 39 -4.24 2.36 18.58
C ALA A 39 -3.20 1.27 18.92
N ALA A 40 -2.36 0.89 17.94
CA ALA A 40 -1.27 -0.06 18.17
C ALA A 40 -0.21 0.49 19.12
N LEU A 41 0.18 1.75 18.95
CA LEU A 41 1.13 2.41 19.84
C LEU A 41 0.62 2.45 21.29
N GLN A 42 -0.62 2.87 21.50
CA GLN A 42 -1.23 2.96 22.83
C GLN A 42 -1.32 1.59 23.51
N ALA A 43 -1.64 0.53 22.76
CA ALA A 43 -1.63 -0.83 23.30
C ALA A 43 -0.24 -1.23 23.81
N CYS A 44 0.82 -1.02 23.01
CA CYS A 44 2.18 -1.31 23.43
C CYS A 44 2.62 -0.47 24.64
N VAL A 45 2.25 0.82 24.67
CA VAL A 45 2.55 1.70 25.80
C VAL A 45 1.85 1.25 27.07
N ALA A 46 0.59 0.81 26.99
CA ALA A 46 -0.16 0.26 28.12
C ALA A 46 0.51 -0.99 28.73
N GLU A 47 1.24 -1.75 27.90
CA GLU A 47 2.05 -2.90 28.32
C GLU A 47 3.48 -2.52 28.77
N GLY A 48 3.82 -1.23 28.77
CA GLY A 48 5.13 -0.73 29.18
C GLY A 48 6.22 -0.84 28.10
N HIS A 49 5.84 -0.91 26.83
CA HIS A 49 6.76 -1.02 25.70
C HIS A 49 6.90 0.29 24.91
N ASN A 50 8.13 0.77 24.74
CA ASN A 50 8.45 1.94 23.93
C ASN A 50 8.82 1.51 22.49
N VAL A 51 7.85 1.58 21.58
CA VAL A 51 7.96 1.05 20.21
C VAL A 51 7.95 2.15 19.14
N SER A 52 8.22 1.77 17.90
CA SER A 52 7.79 2.54 16.73
C SER A 52 6.74 1.74 15.96
N VAL A 53 5.77 2.42 15.37
CA VAL A 53 4.69 1.84 14.58
C VAL A 53 4.69 2.48 13.20
N ALA A 54 4.71 1.66 12.16
CA ALA A 54 4.65 2.14 10.77
C ALA A 54 3.45 1.52 10.04
N ILE A 55 2.82 2.31 9.18
CA ILE A 55 1.82 1.85 8.22
C ILE A 55 2.33 2.15 6.82
N VAL A 56 2.49 1.10 6.02
CA VAL A 56 2.92 1.17 4.62
C VAL A 56 1.74 0.80 3.73
N ALA A 57 1.47 1.64 2.72
CA ALA A 57 0.43 1.40 1.74
C ALA A 57 0.82 0.28 0.76
N ARG A 58 -0.16 -0.21 0.00
CA ARG A 58 0.05 -1.31 -0.95
C ARG A 58 1.02 -0.95 -2.09
N ASP A 59 1.18 0.34 -2.37
CA ASP A 59 2.18 0.87 -3.31
C ASP A 59 3.60 0.94 -2.73
N GLY A 60 3.78 0.56 -1.46
CA GLY A 60 5.07 0.56 -0.76
C GLY A 60 5.44 1.89 -0.11
N ALA A 61 4.56 2.90 -0.14
CA ALA A 61 4.81 4.19 0.52
C ALA A 61 4.46 4.16 2.01
N THR A 62 5.35 4.67 2.87
CA THR A 62 5.04 4.90 4.29
C THR A 62 3.99 6.00 4.41
N LYS A 63 2.83 5.66 4.96
CA LYS A 63 1.75 6.62 5.23
C LYS A 63 1.89 7.28 6.59
N VAL A 64 2.29 6.50 7.58
CA VAL A 64 2.42 6.90 8.98
C VAL A 64 3.62 6.21 9.58
N LEU A 65 4.43 6.97 10.31
CA LEU A 65 5.46 6.46 11.20
C LEU A 65 5.32 7.20 12.54
N LEU A 66 5.01 6.46 13.58
CA LEU A 66 5.02 6.94 14.97
C LEU A 66 6.24 6.36 15.66
N LYS A 67 7.07 7.21 16.25
CA LYS A 67 8.23 6.79 17.04
C LYS A 67 8.01 7.25 18.47
N ALA A 68 7.81 6.31 19.39
CA ALA A 68 7.57 6.65 20.78
C ALA A 68 8.82 7.26 21.42
N ASP A 69 8.61 8.10 22.42
CA ASP A 69 9.68 8.55 23.32
C ASP A 69 10.36 7.33 23.95
N ASN A 70 11.68 7.42 24.14
CA ASN A 70 12.55 6.35 24.67
C ASN A 70 12.58 5.04 23.84
N SER A 71 11.94 4.99 22.67
CA SER A 71 12.06 3.84 21.77
C SER A 71 13.46 3.77 21.16
N GLY A 72 13.99 2.55 21.01
CA GLY A 72 15.34 2.33 20.49
C GLY A 72 15.58 2.97 19.12
N PRO A 73 16.83 3.33 18.76
CA PRO A 73 17.13 4.10 17.55
C PRO A 73 16.77 3.35 16.25
N HIS A 74 16.78 2.01 16.29
CA HIS A 74 16.50 1.15 15.13
C HIS A 74 15.00 0.84 14.94
N THR A 75 14.14 1.17 15.90
CA THR A 75 12.74 0.70 15.88
C THR A 75 11.93 1.33 14.75
N GLY A 76 12.24 2.57 14.35
CA GLY A 76 11.57 3.25 13.25
C GLY A 76 11.76 2.53 11.92
N SER A 77 13.01 2.36 11.48
CA SER A 77 13.33 1.65 10.24
C SER A 77 12.92 0.17 10.31
N SER A 78 13.02 -0.47 11.48
CA SER A 78 12.54 -1.85 11.65
C SER A 78 11.02 -1.97 11.48
N ALA A 79 10.24 -1.01 12.00
CA ALA A 79 8.80 -0.98 11.84
C ALA A 79 8.41 -0.76 10.36
N GLU A 80 9.08 0.18 9.68
CA GLU A 80 8.87 0.43 8.25
C GLU A 80 9.20 -0.79 7.40
N GLY A 81 10.34 -1.43 7.62
CA GLY A 81 10.74 -2.65 6.92
C GLY A 81 9.72 -3.77 7.11
N LYS A 82 9.28 -4.03 8.34
CA LYS A 82 8.26 -5.04 8.63
C LYS A 82 6.91 -4.73 7.96
N ALA A 83 6.47 -3.49 8.01
CA ALA A 83 5.23 -3.05 7.38
C ALA A 83 5.30 -3.18 5.85
N PHE A 84 6.41 -2.76 5.24
CA PHE A 84 6.66 -2.92 3.81
C PHE A 84 6.67 -4.40 3.41
N THR A 85 7.43 -5.24 4.11
CA THR A 85 7.50 -6.69 3.87
C THR A 85 6.13 -7.33 3.94
N SER A 86 5.32 -6.96 4.94
CA SER A 86 3.96 -7.49 5.08
C SER A 86 3.06 -7.04 3.92
N ALA A 87 3.13 -5.78 3.54
CA ALA A 87 2.36 -5.22 2.43
C ALA A 87 2.77 -5.84 1.08
N ALA A 88 4.05 -6.12 0.86
CA ALA A 88 4.58 -6.69 -0.37
C ALA A 88 4.32 -8.20 -0.48
N MET A 89 4.56 -8.96 0.61
CA MET A 89 4.43 -10.42 0.62
C MET A 89 3.01 -10.91 0.90
N GLY A 90 2.12 -10.02 1.35
CA GLY A 90 0.72 -10.37 1.63
C GLY A 90 0.54 -11.28 2.83
N ARG A 91 1.47 -11.25 3.79
CA ARG A 91 1.46 -12.03 5.04
C ARG A 91 2.25 -11.34 6.14
N ASP A 92 2.01 -11.68 7.40
CA ASP A 92 2.81 -11.12 8.49
C ASP A 92 4.27 -11.59 8.44
N THR A 93 5.18 -10.77 8.98
CA THR A 93 6.62 -11.06 8.93
C THR A 93 7.04 -12.29 9.72
N ALA A 94 6.31 -12.69 10.76
CA ALA A 94 6.65 -13.88 11.53
C ALA A 94 6.34 -15.15 10.72
N GLY A 95 5.15 -15.21 10.11
CA GLY A 95 4.78 -16.28 9.19
C GLY A 95 5.68 -16.33 7.95
N LEU A 96 6.14 -15.18 7.44
CA LEU A 96 7.15 -15.16 6.37
C LEU A 96 8.49 -15.74 6.85
N ALA A 97 8.96 -15.38 8.03
CA ALA A 97 10.21 -15.89 8.57
C ALA A 97 10.17 -17.43 8.74
N GLU A 98 9.05 -17.96 9.23
CA GLU A 98 8.83 -19.41 9.33
C GLU A 98 8.76 -20.09 7.95
N PHE A 99 8.09 -19.47 6.98
CA PHE A 99 8.05 -19.98 5.61
C PHE A 99 9.44 -20.03 4.95
N ILE A 100 10.31 -19.08 5.27
CA ILE A 100 11.69 -19.07 4.79
C ILE A 100 12.53 -20.14 5.51
N SER A 101 12.36 -20.30 6.83
CA SER A 101 13.18 -21.23 7.61
C SER A 101 12.89 -22.71 7.31
N THR A 102 11.67 -23.03 6.86
CA THR A 102 11.23 -24.40 6.59
C THR A 102 11.73 -24.98 5.26
N ALA A 103 12.19 -24.15 4.33
CA ALA A 103 12.73 -24.60 3.04
C ALA A 103 13.92 -23.73 2.59
N PRO A 104 15.14 -24.29 2.50
CA PRO A 104 16.32 -23.53 2.08
C PRO A 104 16.19 -22.83 0.71
N ALA A 105 15.36 -23.37 -0.19
CA ALA A 105 15.06 -22.75 -1.48
C ALA A 105 14.39 -21.36 -1.36
N ASN A 106 13.75 -21.07 -0.23
CA ASN A 106 13.07 -19.80 0.03
C ASN A 106 14.01 -18.71 0.58
N ALA A 107 15.29 -19.02 0.84
CA ALA A 107 16.22 -18.10 1.49
C ALA A 107 16.36 -16.75 0.75
N GLY A 108 16.28 -16.77 -0.58
CA GLY A 108 16.40 -15.56 -1.40
C GLY A 108 15.27 -14.54 -1.23
N LEU A 109 14.13 -14.91 -0.60
CA LEU A 109 13.05 -13.97 -0.30
C LEU A 109 13.47 -12.86 0.66
N ARG A 110 14.54 -13.08 1.44
CA ARG A 110 15.10 -12.09 2.38
C ARG A 110 15.81 -10.94 1.67
N ASP A 111 16.28 -11.17 0.44
CA ASP A 111 17.20 -10.27 -0.26
C ASP A 111 16.54 -9.59 -1.48
N MET A 112 15.21 -9.64 -1.59
CA MET A 112 14.48 -9.12 -2.77
C MET A 112 14.36 -7.59 -2.80
N ASP A 113 14.42 -6.92 -1.65
CA ASP A 113 14.35 -5.47 -1.50
C ASP A 113 15.18 -5.05 -0.28
N ALA A 114 15.82 -3.89 -0.32
CA ALA A 114 16.67 -3.40 0.77
C ALA A 114 15.91 -3.09 2.08
N ARG A 115 14.58 -3.05 2.03
CA ARG A 115 13.70 -2.86 3.20
C ARG A 115 13.26 -4.16 3.87
N MET A 116 13.56 -5.32 3.27
CA MET A 116 13.25 -6.65 3.79
C MET A 116 14.36 -7.18 4.69
#